data_AF-A0A8D8Z1V1-F1
#
_entry.id   AF-A0A8D8Z1V1-F1
#
_cell.length_a   1.000
_cell.length_b   1.000
_cell.length_c   1.000
_cell.angle_alpha   90.00
_cell.angle_beta   90.00
_cell.angle_gamma   90.00
#
_symmetry.space_group_name_H-M   'P 1'
#
loop_
_entity.id
_entity.type
_entity.pdbx_description
1 polymer ?
#
loop_
_entity_poly.entity_id
_entity_poly.type
_entity_poly.pdbx_seq_one_letter_code
_entity_poly.pdbx_strand_id
1 'polypeptide(L)'
;SRAKTHYLIKLSLYLFSPSATDIFFFSLFPEQCQYCHLELPRDSPSLIYHCKHCDHVSRPDKTYAYVCFKCSYHTSRAGHFADHVKSHIAEKNFQCPFCGYAAVTRNMVKNHIVYKHADVKRITCEFCPFTSKMRSKMNCHVKSKHNNIIVKSKKGFKAFQT
;
A
#
# COMPACT_ATOMS: atom_id res chain seq x y z
N SER A 1 -15.64 18.55 -24.51
CA SER A 1 -15.06 19.24 -23.34
C SER A 1 -13.65 18.71 -23.09
N ARG A 2 -12.70 19.64 -22.99
CA ARG A 2 -11.23 19.48 -23.10
C ARG A 2 -10.55 18.65 -22.00
N ALA A 3 -11.32 18.12 -21.03
CA ALA A 3 -10.81 17.43 -19.84
C ALA A 3 -10.58 15.91 -20.02
N LYS A 4 -11.20 15.27 -21.03
CA LYS A 4 -11.17 13.80 -21.20
C LYS A 4 -9.88 13.29 -21.87
N THR A 5 -9.21 14.11 -22.69
CA THR A 5 -7.97 13.74 -23.41
C THR A 5 -6.69 13.91 -22.60
N HIS A 6 -6.69 14.75 -21.56
CA HIS A 6 -5.52 14.96 -20.70
C HIS A 6 -5.27 13.81 -19.70
N TYR A 7 -6.26 12.95 -19.46
CA TYR A 7 -6.20 11.88 -18.44
C TYR A 7 -5.46 10.62 -18.94
N LEU A 8 -5.57 10.28 -20.22
CA LEU A 8 -4.94 9.07 -20.78
C LEU A 8 -3.54 9.32 -21.34
N ILE A 9 -3.24 10.56 -21.79
CA ILE A 9 -1.95 10.90 -22.42
C ILE A 9 -0.85 11.19 -21.39
N LYS A 10 -1.18 11.54 -20.14
CA LYS A 10 -0.18 11.78 -19.07
C LYS A 10 0.12 10.59 -18.16
N LEU A 11 -0.56 9.46 -18.32
CA LEU A 11 -0.34 8.25 -17.52
C LEU A 11 0.93 7.47 -17.93
N SER A 12 1.48 7.75 -19.12
CA SER A 12 2.67 7.09 -19.67
C SER A 12 3.99 7.80 -19.37
N LEU A 13 3.99 9.09 -18.99
CA LEU A 13 5.21 9.91 -18.97
C LEU A 13 5.67 10.39 -17.58
N TYR A 14 4.88 10.22 -16.52
CA TYR A 14 5.23 10.76 -15.19
C TYR A 14 4.94 9.81 -14.03
N LEU A 15 5.38 8.57 -14.15
CA LEU A 15 5.81 7.78 -13.00
C LEU A 15 7.31 8.05 -12.87
N PHE A 16 7.70 9.13 -12.19
CA PHE A 16 9.11 9.39 -11.89
C PHE A 16 9.67 8.14 -11.21
N SER A 17 10.43 7.34 -11.96
CA SER A 17 11.33 6.35 -11.39
C SER A 17 12.45 7.18 -10.79
N PRO A 18 12.70 7.12 -9.47
CA PRO A 18 13.88 7.76 -8.92
C PRO A 18 15.11 7.28 -9.71
N SER A 19 16.02 8.22 -9.99
CA SER A 19 17.35 7.89 -10.50
C SER A 19 17.98 6.83 -9.58
N ALA A 20 18.83 5.95 -10.11
CA ALA A 20 19.56 4.98 -9.29
C ALA A 20 20.29 5.66 -8.10
N THR A 21 20.68 6.93 -8.25
CA THR A 21 21.31 7.74 -7.20
C THR A 21 20.37 8.15 -6.07
N ASP A 22 19.08 8.35 -6.34
CA ASP A 22 18.09 8.74 -5.32
C ASP A 22 17.67 7.54 -4.47
N ILE A 23 17.61 6.34 -5.06
CA ILE A 23 17.34 5.07 -4.35
C ILE A 23 18.47 4.78 -3.35
N PHE A 24 19.73 5.02 -3.75
CA PHE A 24 20.88 4.84 -2.86
C PHE A 24 20.89 5.82 -1.68
N PHE A 25 20.36 7.04 -1.84
CA PHE A 25 20.34 8.04 -0.76
C PHE A 25 19.36 7.67 0.36
N PHE A 26 18.18 7.11 0.05
CA PHE A 26 17.20 6.71 1.07
C PHE A 26 17.60 5.43 1.84
N SER A 27 18.35 4.54 1.19
CA SER A 27 18.87 3.30 1.79
C SER A 27 19.95 3.52 2.86
N LEU A 28 20.54 4.71 2.95
CA LEU A 28 21.58 5.07 3.92
C LEU A 28 21.04 5.65 5.24
N PHE A 29 19.74 5.94 5.34
CA PHE A 29 19.17 6.45 6.59
C PHE A 29 18.83 5.29 7.55
N PRO A 30 19.57 5.12 8.66
CA PRO A 30 19.29 4.08 9.65
C PRO A 30 17.92 4.31 10.29
N GLU A 31 17.32 3.23 10.77
CA GLU A 31 16.08 3.29 11.55
C GLU A 31 16.44 3.31 13.03
N GLN A 32 15.91 4.27 13.79
CA GLN A 32 16.15 4.36 15.22
C GLN A 32 15.06 3.62 16.00
N CYS A 33 15.46 2.78 16.95
CA CYS A 33 14.52 2.17 17.88
C CYS A 33 13.97 3.19 18.86
N GLN A 34 12.64 3.27 19.01
CA GLN A 34 12.01 4.23 19.92
C GLN A 34 12.25 3.95 21.41
N TYR A 35 12.68 2.74 21.77
CA TYR A 35 12.82 2.30 23.17
C TYR A 35 14.25 2.38 23.68
N CYS A 36 15.23 1.99 22.86
CA CYS A 36 16.64 1.99 23.24
C CYS A 36 17.49 3.00 22.45
N HIS A 37 16.89 3.73 21.50
CA HIS A 37 17.54 4.72 20.65
C HIS A 37 18.71 4.21 19.79
N LEU A 38 18.92 2.89 19.74
CA LEU A 38 19.91 2.24 18.89
C LEU A 38 19.57 2.48 17.42
N GLU A 39 20.57 2.93 16.67
CA GLU A 39 20.50 3.05 15.21
C GLU A 39 20.68 1.68 14.58
N LEU A 40 19.69 1.25 13.82
CA LEU A 40 19.65 -0.04 13.15
C LEU A 40 19.76 0.14 11.65
N PRO A 41 20.51 -0.74 10.96
CA PRO A 41 20.52 -0.75 9.50
C PRO A 41 19.10 -1.00 8.96
N ARG A 42 18.79 -0.37 7.82
CA ARG A 42 17.50 -0.48 7.12
C ARG A 42 17.38 -1.83 6.39
N ASP A 43 17.53 -2.93 7.13
CA ASP A 43 17.40 -4.29 6.60
C ASP A 43 16.45 -5.12 7.47
N SER A 44 15.63 -5.96 6.83
CA SER A 44 14.62 -6.76 7.56
C SER A 44 15.24 -7.70 8.60
N PRO A 45 16.29 -8.49 8.28
CA PRO A 45 16.89 -9.42 9.25
C PRO A 45 17.37 -8.74 10.55
N SER A 46 18.14 -7.66 10.45
CA SER A 46 18.70 -6.94 11.61
C SER A 46 17.60 -6.31 12.45
N LEU A 47 16.60 -5.66 11.81
CA LEU A 47 15.46 -5.08 12.52
C LEU A 47 14.65 -6.16 13.25
N ILE A 48 14.39 -7.30 12.62
CA ILE A 48 13.66 -8.41 13.23
C ILE A 48 14.43 -8.99 14.42
N TYR A 49 15.74 -9.17 14.26
CA TYR A 49 16.59 -9.67 15.34
C TYR A 49 16.58 -8.74 16.54
N HIS A 50 16.76 -7.43 16.32
CA HIS A 50 16.70 -6.43 17.37
C HIS A 50 15.34 -6.42 18.09
N CYS A 51 14.24 -6.38 17.34
CA CYS A 51 12.88 -6.35 17.92
C CYS A 51 12.55 -7.57 18.78
N LYS A 52 13.23 -8.70 18.53
CA LYS A 52 13.09 -9.91 19.35
C LYS A 52 13.90 -9.83 20.64
N HIS A 53 15.05 -9.16 20.65
CA HIS A 53 16.01 -9.17 21.77
C HIS A 53 16.19 -7.81 22.46
N CYS A 54 15.40 -6.80 22.12
CA CYS A 54 15.44 -5.53 22.83
C CYS A 54 14.89 -5.71 24.26
N ASP A 55 15.69 -5.34 25.26
CA ASP A 55 15.31 -5.39 26.68
C ASP A 55 14.59 -4.13 27.15
N HIS A 56 14.65 -3.05 26.36
CA HIS A 56 14.02 -1.76 26.69
C HIS A 56 12.53 -1.72 26.30
N VAL A 57 12.05 -2.71 25.54
CA VAL A 57 10.65 -2.75 25.11
C VAL A 57 9.79 -3.52 26.10
N SER A 58 8.69 -2.90 26.52
CA SER A 58 7.67 -3.56 27.32
C SER A 58 6.90 -4.57 26.47
N ARG A 59 6.88 -5.83 26.89
CA ARG A 59 6.15 -6.91 26.22
C ARG A 59 4.80 -7.08 26.90
N PRO A 60 3.67 -6.94 26.18
CA PRO A 60 2.34 -7.11 26.77
C PRO A 60 2.14 -8.50 27.39
N ASP A 61 2.72 -9.53 26.78
CA ASP A 61 2.70 -10.92 27.23
C ASP A 61 4.01 -11.62 26.83
N LYS A 62 4.46 -12.61 27.61
CA LYS A 62 5.67 -13.41 27.35
C LYS A 62 5.58 -14.20 26.02
N THR A 63 4.37 -14.45 25.53
CA THR A 63 4.11 -15.09 24.22
C THR A 63 4.44 -14.18 23.04
N TYR A 64 4.42 -12.86 23.21
CA TYR A 64 4.73 -11.89 22.16
C TYR A 64 6.23 -11.60 22.09
N ALA A 65 6.93 -12.53 21.46
CA ALA A 65 8.38 -12.45 21.26
C ALA A 65 8.80 -11.31 20.31
N TYR A 66 7.91 -10.78 19.47
CA TYR A 66 8.23 -9.73 18.51
C TYR A 66 7.42 -8.46 18.80
N VAL A 67 8.10 -7.37 19.17
CA VAL A 67 7.49 -6.04 19.37
C VAL A 67 8.19 -5.03 18.46
N CYS A 68 7.43 -4.23 17.71
CA CYS A 68 7.99 -3.33 16.72
C CYS A 68 8.77 -2.18 17.35
N PHE A 69 9.97 -1.92 16.85
CA PHE A 69 10.85 -0.83 17.26
C PHE A 69 10.28 0.58 17.00
N LYS A 70 9.23 0.71 16.18
CA LYS A 70 8.69 1.99 15.70
C LYS A 70 7.21 2.22 16.03
N CYS A 71 6.46 1.18 16.37
CA CYS A 71 5.04 1.29 16.70
C CYS A 71 4.61 0.23 17.71
N SER A 72 3.35 0.26 18.15
CA SER A 72 2.81 -0.65 19.18
C SER A 72 2.46 -2.05 18.66
N TYR A 73 2.74 -2.37 17.40
CA TYR A 73 2.46 -3.69 16.83
C TYR A 73 3.33 -4.77 17.48
N HIS A 74 2.70 -5.89 17.85
CA HIS A 74 3.37 -7.05 18.43
C HIS A 74 2.74 -8.35 17.95
N THR A 75 3.52 -9.42 17.91
CA THR A 75 3.04 -10.76 17.53
C THR A 75 3.96 -11.86 18.07
N SER A 76 3.44 -13.08 18.16
CA SER A 76 4.22 -14.28 18.48
C SER A 76 4.80 -14.95 17.23
N ARG A 77 4.35 -14.55 16.02
CA ARG A 77 4.66 -15.22 14.75
C ARG A 77 5.72 -14.43 13.96
N ALA A 78 6.88 -15.05 13.76
CA ALA A 78 8.00 -14.45 13.03
C ALA A 78 7.64 -13.98 11.61
N GLY A 79 6.88 -14.79 10.85
CA GLY A 79 6.48 -14.43 9.48
C GLY A 79 5.62 -13.17 9.41
N HIS A 80 4.64 -13.04 10.31
CA HIS A 80 3.78 -11.85 10.40
C HIS A 80 4.59 -10.62 10.78
N PHE A 81 5.53 -10.79 11.71
CA PHE A 81 6.42 -9.71 12.10
C PHE A 81 7.34 -9.28 10.96
N ALA A 82 7.89 -10.23 10.20
CA ALA A 82 8.74 -9.92 9.05
C ALA A 82 7.99 -9.10 8.00
N ASP A 83 6.76 -9.47 7.67
CA ASP A 83 5.93 -8.71 6.72
C ASP A 83 5.54 -7.33 7.25
N HIS A 84 5.32 -7.23 8.56
CA HIS A 84 5.12 -5.94 9.23
C HIS A 84 6.36 -5.04 9.13
N VAL A 85 7.55 -5.54 9.48
CA VAL A 85 8.81 -4.76 9.40
C VAL A 85 9.11 -4.31 7.97
N LYS A 86 8.87 -5.17 6.97
CA LYS A 86 8.96 -4.79 5.55
C LYS A 86 8.14 -3.54 5.23
N SER A 87 6.96 -3.38 5.83
CA SER A 87 6.12 -2.20 5.58
C SER A 87 6.73 -0.88 6.05
N HIS A 88 7.64 -0.92 7.04
CA HIS A 88 8.36 0.27 7.52
C HIS A 88 9.55 0.63 6.62
N ILE A 89 10.29 -0.37 6.13
CA ILE A 89 11.45 -0.15 5.27
C ILE A 89 11.09 -0.06 3.79
N ALA A 90 9.87 -0.43 3.40
CA ALA A 90 9.47 -0.42 2.00
C ALA A 90 9.48 1.01 1.46
N GLU A 91 10.39 1.25 0.52
CA GLU A 91 10.52 2.54 -0.12
C GLU A 91 9.28 2.85 -0.95
N LYS A 92 8.70 4.03 -0.71
CA LYS A 92 7.51 4.50 -1.42
C LYS A 92 7.93 5.23 -2.70
N ASN A 93 8.47 4.45 -3.63
CA ASN A 93 9.10 4.96 -4.85
C ASN A 93 8.12 5.51 -5.89
N PHE A 94 6.82 5.39 -5.66
CA PHE A 94 5.80 5.89 -6.57
C PHE A 94 5.02 7.01 -5.90
N GLN A 95 5.16 8.22 -6.42
CA GLN A 95 4.48 9.41 -5.90
C GLN A 95 3.22 9.74 -6.73
N CYS A 96 2.23 10.32 -6.08
CA CYS A 96 1.05 10.86 -6.73
C CYS A 96 1.41 12.21 -7.37
N PRO A 97 1.02 12.46 -8.63
CA PRO A 97 1.31 13.73 -9.28
C PRO A 97 0.39 14.88 -8.83
N PHE A 98 -0.64 14.61 -8.01
CA PHE A 98 -1.64 15.59 -7.60
C PHE A 98 -1.56 15.96 -6.10
N CYS A 99 -0.82 15.19 -5.29
CA CYS A 99 -0.64 15.44 -3.86
C CYS A 99 0.61 14.74 -3.33
N GLY A 100 1.01 15.00 -2.08
CA GLY A 100 2.17 14.37 -1.44
C GLY A 100 2.05 12.87 -1.11
N TYR A 101 1.06 12.15 -1.65
CA TYR A 101 0.90 10.72 -1.39
C TYR A 101 1.97 9.90 -2.14
N ALA A 102 2.59 8.95 -1.46
CA ALA A 102 3.54 8.01 -2.06
C ALA A 102 3.23 6.56 -1.67
N ALA A 103 3.57 5.61 -2.54
CA ALA A 103 3.36 4.19 -2.31
C ALA A 103 4.47 3.31 -2.89
N VAL A 104 4.54 2.08 -2.39
CA VAL A 104 5.55 1.06 -2.73
C VAL A 104 5.31 0.39 -4.09
N THR A 105 4.10 0.51 -4.65
CA THR A 105 3.79 0.02 -5.99
C THR A 105 3.00 1.02 -6.81
N ARG A 106 3.21 1.02 -8.14
CA ARG A 106 2.45 1.84 -9.10
C ARG A 106 0.94 1.61 -8.97
N ASN A 107 0.51 0.38 -8.72
CA ASN A 107 -0.92 0.05 -8.62
C ASN A 107 -1.59 0.74 -7.43
N MET A 108 -0.88 0.90 -6.31
CA MET A 108 -1.38 1.65 -5.16
C MET A 108 -1.58 3.13 -5.49
N VAL A 109 -0.62 3.76 -6.19
CA VAL A 109 -0.78 5.15 -6.64
C VAL A 109 -1.91 5.30 -7.66
N LYS A 110 -2.04 4.37 -8.62
CA LYS A 110 -3.17 4.36 -9.57
C LYS A 110 -4.52 4.31 -8.86
N ASN A 111 -4.68 3.38 -7.90
CA ASN A 111 -5.91 3.27 -7.12
C ASN A 111 -6.19 4.52 -6.28
N HIS A 112 -5.14 5.10 -5.68
CA HIS A 112 -5.23 6.36 -4.96
C HIS A 112 -5.74 7.50 -5.85
N ILE A 113 -5.15 7.66 -7.04
CA ILE A 113 -5.57 8.66 -8.03
C ILE A 113 -7.05 8.46 -8.37
N VAL A 114 -7.47 7.23 -8.68
CA VAL A 114 -8.86 6.91 -9.00
C VAL A 114 -9.82 7.30 -7.86
N TYR A 115 -9.41 7.12 -6.61
CA TYR A 115 -10.26 7.42 -5.47
C TYR A 115 -10.36 8.91 -5.14
N LYS A 116 -9.21 9.59 -5.13
CA LYS A 116 -9.04 10.94 -4.57
C LYS A 116 -9.04 12.05 -5.61
N HIS A 117 -8.54 11.76 -6.82
CA HIS A 117 -8.30 12.77 -7.85
C HIS A 117 -9.15 12.56 -9.11
N ALA A 118 -9.65 11.36 -9.33
CA ALA A 118 -10.50 11.06 -10.47
C ALA A 118 -11.99 11.15 -10.14
N ASP A 119 -12.71 11.84 -11.02
CA ASP A 119 -14.16 11.80 -11.07
C ASP A 119 -14.64 10.63 -11.96
N VAL A 120 -14.35 9.42 -11.51
CA VAL A 120 -14.79 8.20 -12.19
C VAL A 120 -16.22 7.85 -11.78
N LYS A 121 -17.03 7.46 -12.76
CA LYS A 121 -18.36 6.90 -12.52
C LYS A 121 -18.24 5.72 -11.56
N ARG A 122 -19.02 5.77 -10.48
CA ARG A 122 -19.07 4.69 -9.49
C ARG A 122 -19.74 3.46 -10.12
N ILE A 123 -19.21 2.30 -9.77
CA ILE A 123 -19.78 1.00 -10.06
C ILE A 123 -20.83 0.74 -8.99
N THR A 124 -22.09 0.59 -9.38
CA THR A 124 -23.19 0.21 -8.49
C THR A 124 -23.28 -1.31 -8.42
N CYS A 125 -23.58 -1.83 -7.23
CA CYS A 125 -23.85 -3.25 -7.04
C CYS A 125 -25.21 -3.59 -7.67
N GLU A 126 -25.31 -4.71 -8.37
CA GLU A 126 -26.57 -5.15 -8.99
C GLU A 126 -27.59 -5.67 -7.95
N PHE A 127 -27.13 -6.00 -6.74
CA PHE A 127 -27.96 -6.64 -5.70
C PHE A 127 -28.31 -5.72 -4.53
N CYS A 128 -27.70 -4.52 -4.44
CA CYS A 128 -28.00 -3.58 -3.38
C CYS A 128 -27.55 -2.14 -3.74
N PRO A 129 -27.92 -1.12 -2.95
CA PRO A 129 -27.56 0.28 -3.22
C PRO A 129 -26.07 0.62 -3.07
N PHE A 130 -25.19 -0.35 -2.77
CA PHE A 130 -23.77 -0.12 -2.58
C PHE A 130 -23.10 0.35 -3.88
N THR A 131 -22.23 1.37 -3.77
CA THR A 131 -21.45 1.88 -4.91
C THR A 131 -19.96 1.94 -4.59
N SER A 132 -19.10 1.74 -5.59
CA SER A 132 -17.65 1.75 -5.43
C SER A 132 -16.96 2.36 -6.66
N LYS A 133 -15.89 3.13 -6.45
CA LYS A 133 -15.00 3.60 -7.54
C LYS A 133 -14.03 2.52 -8.05
N MET A 134 -13.89 1.39 -7.34
CA MET A 134 -12.96 0.29 -7.67
C MET A 134 -13.69 -1.03 -7.89
N ARG A 135 -13.33 -1.75 -8.97
CA ARG A 135 -13.87 -3.08 -9.28
C ARG A 135 -13.45 -4.14 -8.25
N SER A 136 -12.21 -4.10 -7.75
CA SER A 136 -11.76 -5.01 -6.69
C SER A 136 -12.61 -4.89 -5.43
N LYS A 137 -12.90 -3.66 -5.00
CA LYS A 137 -13.78 -3.40 -3.85
C LYS A 137 -15.23 -3.84 -4.10
N MET A 138 -15.74 -3.68 -5.33
CA MET A 138 -17.05 -4.22 -5.70
C MET A 138 -17.07 -5.75 -5.64
N ASN A 139 -16.05 -6.42 -6.19
CA ASN A 139 -15.95 -7.88 -6.15
C ASN A 139 -15.87 -8.41 -4.71
N CYS A 140 -15.08 -7.77 -3.84
CA CYS A 140 -15.03 -8.12 -2.41
C CYS A 140 -16.38 -7.89 -1.72
N HIS A 141 -17.08 -6.80 -2.03
CA HIS A 141 -18.43 -6.54 -1.53
C HIS A 141 -19.40 -7.64 -1.97
N VAL A 142 -19.46 -7.97 -3.26
CA VAL A 142 -20.36 -9.03 -3.77
C VAL A 142 -20.01 -10.38 -3.16
N LYS A 143 -18.73 -10.73 -3.11
CA LYS A 143 -18.29 -12.00 -2.52
C LYS A 143 -18.62 -12.14 -1.02
N SER A 144 -18.71 -11.04 -0.27
CA SER A 144 -18.93 -11.08 1.18
C SER A 144 -20.37 -10.77 1.63
N LYS A 145 -21.13 -10.04 0.80
CA LYS A 145 -22.51 -9.63 1.09
C LYS A 145 -23.54 -10.38 0.25
N HIS A 146 -23.13 -10.94 -0.89
CA HIS A 146 -23.97 -11.66 -1.84
C HIS A 146 -23.37 -13.04 -2.16
N ASN A 147 -22.88 -13.73 -1.11
CA ASN A 147 -22.01 -14.94 -1.05
C ASN A 147 -22.22 -16.07 -2.10
N ASN A 148 -23.24 -16.03 -2.96
CA ASN A 148 -23.61 -17.07 -3.93
C ASN A 148 -23.59 -16.64 -5.41
N ILE A 149 -22.94 -15.53 -5.78
CA ILE A 149 -22.98 -15.05 -7.18
C ILE A 149 -21.57 -14.92 -7.78
N ILE A 150 -21.25 -15.79 -8.75
CA ILE A 150 -20.06 -15.67 -9.60
C ILE A 150 -20.21 -14.41 -10.44
N VAL A 151 -19.51 -13.33 -10.07
CA VAL A 151 -19.46 -12.11 -10.87
C VAL A 151 -18.75 -12.42 -12.18
N LYS A 152 -19.52 -12.71 -13.24
CA LYS A 152 -18.98 -12.82 -14.60
C LYS A 152 -18.37 -11.47 -14.95
N SER A 153 -17.04 -11.39 -14.94
CA SER A 153 -16.31 -10.26 -15.51
C SER A 153 -16.71 -10.14 -16.98
N LYS A 154 -17.71 -9.31 -17.30
CA LYS A 154 -17.87 -8.83 -18.67
C LYS A 154 -16.62 -8.00 -18.99
N LYS A 155 -15.62 -8.67 -19.60
CA LYS A 155 -14.67 -8.05 -20.52
C LYS A 155 -15.55 -7.53 -21.66
N GLY A 156 -15.58 -6.21 -21.79
CA GLY A 156 -16.37 -5.54 -22.81
C GLY A 156 -15.83 -4.13 -22.96
N PHE A 157 -14.67 -4.03 -23.62
CA PHE A 157 -14.40 -2.86 -24.44
C PHE A 157 -15.57 -2.77 -25.43
N LYS A 158 -16.54 -1.90 -25.17
CA LYS A 158 -17.35 -1.36 -26.26
C LYS A 158 -16.67 -0.07 -26.68
N ALA A 159 -15.95 -0.19 -27.79
CA ALA A 159 -15.60 0.93 -28.64
C ALA A 159 -16.84 1.79 -28.84
N PHE A 160 -16.71 3.09 -28.61
CA PHE A 160 -17.64 4.05 -29.18
C PHE A 160 -16.93 4.67 -30.38
N GLN A 161 -17.23 4.09 -31.54
CA GLN A 161 -17.24 4.82 -32.81
C GLN A 161 -18.49 5.70 -32.80
N THR A 162 -18.27 6.99 -33.01
CA THR A 162 -19.04 7.84 -33.92
C THR A 162 -18.07 8.88 -34.45
#